data_AF-A0A926ZUU1-F1
#
_entry.id   AF-A0A926ZUU1-F1
#
_cell.length_a   1.000
_cell.length_b   1.000
_cell.length_c   1.000
_cell.angle_alpha   90.00
_cell.angle_beta   90.00
_cell.angle_gamma   90.00
#
_symmetry.space_group_name_H-M   'P 1'
#
loop_
_entity.id
_entity.type
_entity.pdbx_description
1 polymer ?
#
loop_
_entity_poly.entity_id
_entity_poly.type
_entity_poly.pdbx_seq_one_letter_code
_entity_poly.pdbx_strand_id
1 'polypeptide(L)' 'MVRRSVEVKPETRNHKGFFVQDAAYELVSIEQTGWALICIDEAVCHYVDPDNLLVPIGEGHEME' A
#
# COMPACT_ATOMS: atom_id res chain seq x y z
N MET A 1 -16.84 3.17 3.31
CA MET A 1 -15.68 2.58 2.61
C MET A 1 -14.77 2.02 3.68
N VAL A 2 -14.48 0.73 3.67
CA VAL A 2 -13.48 0.16 4.60
C VAL A 2 -12.13 0.61 4.08
N ARG A 3 -11.46 1.51 4.81
CA ARG A 3 -10.07 1.87 4.52
C ARG A 3 -9.19 0.84 5.23
N ARG A 4 -8.32 0.17 4.48
CA ARG A 4 -7.41 -0.84 5.05
C ARG A 4 -6.07 -0.19 5.33
N SER A 5 -5.67 -0.20 6.59
CA SER A 5 -4.33 0.20 6.98
C SER A 5 -3.33 -0.84 6.47
N VAL A 6 -2.27 -0.38 5.81
CA VAL A 6 -1.19 -1.21 5.29
C VAL A 6 0.15 -0.60 5.68
N GLU A 7 1.15 -1.46 5.83
CA GLU A 7 2.54 -1.06 5.98
C GLU A 7 3.28 -1.33 4.67
N VAL A 8 4.43 -0.70 4.48
CA VAL A 8 5.30 -0.93 3.31
C VAL A 8 6.52 -1.74 3.74
N LYS A 9 6.99 -2.63 2.88
CA LYS A 9 8.28 -3.30 3.11
C LYS A 9 9.40 -2.25 3.15
N PRO A 10 10.47 -2.49 3.93
CA PRO A 10 11.67 -1.68 3.81
C PRO A 10 12.17 -1.69 2.36
N GLU A 11 12.75 -0.57 1.93
CA GLU A 11 13.23 -0.37 0.55
C GLU A 11 12.15 -0.28 -0.53
N THR A 12 10.86 -0.23 -0.15
CA THR A 12 9.77 0.04 -1.10
C THR A 12 10.00 1.38 -1.80
N ARG A 13 9.93 1.35 -3.13
CA ARG A 13 10.02 2.53 -3.98
C ARG A 13 8.67 2.84 -4.59
N ASN A 14 8.39 4.13 -4.72
CA ASN A 14 7.24 4.57 -5.48
C ASN A 14 7.50 4.44 -7.00
N HIS A 15 6.45 4.67 -7.79
CA HIS A 15 6.50 4.63 -9.25
C HIS A 15 7.54 5.60 -9.87
N LYS A 16 8.00 6.61 -9.12
CA LYS A 16 9.05 7.55 -9.54
C LYS A 16 10.47 7.09 -9.15
N GLY A 17 10.62 5.93 -8.50
CA GLY A 17 11.89 5.35 -8.07
C GLY A 17 12.42 5.86 -6.72
N PHE A 18 11.66 6.70 -6.02
CA PHE A 18 12.04 7.22 -4.69
C PHE A 18 11.58 6.27 -3.59
N PHE A 19 12.39 6.14 -2.54
CA PHE A 19 11.99 5.40 -1.35
C PHE A 19 10.76 6.02 -0.70
N VAL A 20 9.83 5.15 -0.33
CA VAL A 20 8.65 5.50 0.47
C VAL A 20 9.03 5.45 1.95
N GLN A 21 8.45 6.33 2.74
CA GLN A 21 8.70 6.37 4.17
C GLN A 21 8.13 5.12 4.84
N ASP A 22 8.83 4.61 5.84
CA ASP A 22 8.30 3.60 6.76
C ASP A 22 7.24 4.27 7.66
N ALA A 23 5.98 4.09 7.32
CA ALA A 23 4.83 4.69 8.00
C ALA A 23 3.59 3.82 7.80
N ALA A 24 2.53 4.08 8.58
CA ALA A 24 1.22 3.49 8.35
C ALA A 24 0.52 4.24 7.23
N TYR A 25 0.06 3.50 6.21
CA TYR A 25 -0.68 4.04 5.09
C TYR A 25 -2.09 3.46 5.05
N GLU A 26 -3.00 4.12 4.36
CA GLU A 26 -4.27 3.55 3.93
C GLU A 26 -4.18 3.13 2.48
N LEU A 27 -4.54 1.87 2.19
CA LEU A 27 -4.70 1.39 0.82
C LEU A 27 -6.00 1.97 0.24
N VAL A 28 -5.84 2.79 -0.79
CA VAL A 28 -6.96 3.45 -1.48
C VAL A 28 -7.49 2.60 -2.62
N SER A 29 -6.60 2.10 -3.49
CA SER A 29 -6.97 1.31 -4.67
C SER A 29 -5.78 0.48 -5.16
N ILE A 30 -6.08 -0.62 -5.88
CA ILE A 30 -5.11 -1.34 -6.70
C ILE A 30 -5.56 -1.17 -8.15
N GLU A 31 -4.75 -0.48 -8.94
CA GLU A 31 -5.04 -0.19 -10.33
C GLU A 31 -4.76 -1.41 -11.21
N GLN A 32 -5.51 -1.54 -12.31
CA GLN A 32 -5.36 -2.63 -13.29
C GLN A 32 -3.98 -2.65 -13.98
N THR A 33 -3.22 -1.56 -13.86
CA THR A 33 -1.84 -1.43 -14.34
C THR A 33 -0.83 -2.15 -13.44
N GLY A 34 -1.26 -2.70 -12.30
CA GLY A 34 -0.40 -3.40 -11.35
C GLY A 34 0.19 -2.51 -10.24
N TRP A 35 -0.37 -1.30 -10.03
CA TRP A 35 0.10 -0.37 -9.00
C TRP A 35 -0.92 -0.22 -7.87
N ALA A 36 -0.45 -0.18 -6.63
CA ALA A 36 -1.27 0.14 -5.47
C ALA A 36 -1.12 1.62 -5.10
N LEU A 37 -2.24 2.32 -4.94
CA LEU A 37 -2.29 3.68 -4.41
C LEU A 37 -2.46 3.63 -2.89
N ILE A 38 -1.45 4.08 -2.18
CA ILE A 38 -1.44 4.19 -0.72
C ILE A 38 -1.32 5.65 -0.30
N CYS A 39 -1.94 6.03 0.81
CA CYS A 39 -1.89 7.40 1.31
C CYS A 39 -1.64 7.44 2.83
N ILE A 40 -0.75 8.32 3.30
CA ILE A 40 -0.58 8.57 4.76
C ILE A 40 -1.80 9.34 5.27
N ASP A 41 -2.22 10.31 4.48
CA ASP A 41 -3.33 11.22 4.71
C ASP A 41 -3.93 11.64 3.36
N GLU A 42 -4.95 12.49 3.37
CA GLU A 42 -5.68 12.89 2.16
C GLU A 42 -4.86 13.72 1.16
N ALA A 43 -3.68 14.22 1.54
CA ALA A 43 -2.77 15.01 0.70
C ALA A 43 -1.51 14.27 0.24
N VAL A 44 -1.05 13.23 0.96
CA VAL A 44 0.20 12.52 0.66
C VAL A 44 -0.07 11.08 0.24
N CYS A 45 -0.06 10.86 -1.07
CA CYS A 45 -0.27 9.55 -1.68
C CYS A 45 0.92 9.10 -2.55
N HIS A 46 1.14 7.79 -2.59
CA HIS A 46 2.20 7.14 -3.36
C HIS A 46 1.65 5.95 -4.12
N TYR A 47 2.08 5.80 -5.37
CA TYR A 47 1.91 4.57 -6.12
C TYR A 47 3.09 3.66 -5.83
N VAL A 48 2.83 2.46 -5.31
CA VAL A 48 3.83 1.46 -4.97
C VAL A 48 3.46 0.10 -5.57
N ASP A 49 4.44 -0.79 -5.61
CA ASP A 49 4.20 -2.18 -5.99
C ASP A 49 3.31 -2.87 -4.92
N PRO A 50 2.18 -3.50 -5.29
CA PRO A 50 1.29 -4.17 -4.34
C PRO A 50 1.97 -5.34 -3.61
N ASP A 51 2.94 -6.02 -4.22
CA ASP A 51 3.71 -7.09 -3.57
C ASP A 51 4.62 -6.55 -2.46
N ASN A 52 4.87 -5.24 -2.45
CA ASN A 52 5.63 -4.57 -1.40
C ASN A 52 4.77 -4.08 -0.22
N LEU A 53 3.46 -4.32 -0.25
CA LEU A 53 2.57 -3.99 0.86
C LEU A 53 2.50 -5.14 1.87
N LEU A 54 2.51 -4.78 3.14
CA LEU A 54 2.27 -5.65 4.27
C LEU A 54 0.87 -5.37 4.77
N VAL A 55 -0.06 -6.28 4.45
CA VAL A 55 -1.42 -6.25 5.02
C VAL A 55 -1.35 -6.83 6.44
N PRO A 56 -1.88 -6.13 7.46
CA PRO A 56 -1.95 -6.69 8.80
C PRO A 56 -2.80 -7.96 8.74
N ILE A 57 -2.19 -9.06 9.17
CA ILE A 57 -2.74 -10.41 9.22
C ILE A 57 -3.86 -10.41 10.28
N GLY A 58 -5.05 -9.94 9.89
CA GLY A 58 -6.16 -9.70 10.82
C GLY A 58 -7.57 -9.72 10.20
N GLU A 59 -7.69 -9.80 8.88
CA GLU A 59 -8.96 -10.10 8.21
C GLU A 59 -8.72 -11.25 7.23
N GLY A 60 -9.10 -12.46 7.65
CA GLY A 60 -8.96 -13.67 6.87
C GLY A 60 -9.71 -13.61 5.56
N HIS A 61 -9.03 -14.04 4.50
CA HIS A 61 -9.68 -14.84 3.47
C HIS A 61 -8.64 -15.83 2.95
N GLU A 62 -8.56 -16.96 3.64
CA GLU A 62 -8.24 -18.23 2.99
C GLU A 62 -9.17 -18.35 1.78
N MET A 63 -8.62 -18.31 0.57
CA MET A 63 -9.26 -18.92 -0.58
C MET A 63 -8.45 -20.14 -0.94
N GLU A 64 -9.04 -21.26 -0.55
CA GLU A 64 -8.74 -22.63 -0.97
C GLU A 64 -8.64 -22.78 -2.50
#